data_AF-Q5ZJ87-F1
#
_entry.id   AF-Q5ZJ87-F1
#
_cell.length_a   1.000
_cell.length_b   1.000
_cell.length_c   1.000
_cell.angle_alpha   90.00
_cell.angle_beta   90.00
_cell.angle_gamma   90.00
#
_symmetry.space_group_name_H-M   'P 1'
#
loop_
_entity.id
_entity.type
_entity.pdbx_description
1 polymer ?
#
loop_
_entity_poly.entity_id
_entity_poly.type
_entity_poly.pdbx_seq_one_letter_code
_entity_poly.pdbx_strand_id
1 'polypeptide(L)'
;MEAAPRSRPRPGGAAASPPPPPPPPPPEQERKLEQEKLSGVVKSVHRRLRKKYREVGDFDKIWREHCEDEETLCEYAVAMKNLADNHWAKTCEGEGRIEWCCSVCREYFQNGGKRKALEKDEKRALLASKSTPALNASQPPKIEDPLPNFGLTNHEAITEELLHSLGKIRLLDVGSCFNPFLKFEEFLTVGIDIVPAVESVYKCDFLNLQIQQPLQLAQDAIDAFLKQLKNPIDSLPGELFHVVVFSLLLSYFPSPYQRWICCKKAHELLVLNGLLLVITPDSSHQNRRAMMMKSWKIAIESLGFKRFKYSKFSHMHLMAFRKTSLQTTSDLVSRNYPGMLYIPQDFNSIEDEEYSNTSCYIRSDMEDEQLAYGFMELPDAPYDSDSGESQSSSIPFYELEDPVLLLS
;
A
#
# COMPACT_ATOMS: atom_id res chain seq x y z
N MET A 1 18.54 23.62 93.73
CA MET A 1 19.59 23.32 92.75
C MET A 1 19.59 21.84 92.49
N GLU A 2 19.73 21.48 91.21
CA GLU A 2 20.11 20.16 90.66
C GLU A 2 19.17 18.97 90.92
N ALA A 3 18.89 18.08 89.97
CA ALA A 3 19.06 18.06 88.52
C ALA A 3 18.09 16.97 88.04
N ALA A 4 17.28 17.25 87.03
CA ALA A 4 16.36 16.28 86.44
C ALA A 4 17.14 15.09 85.83
N PRO A 5 16.57 13.87 85.88
CA PRO A 5 17.28 12.64 85.51
C PRO A 5 17.63 12.60 84.02
N ARG A 6 18.92 12.33 83.75
CA ARG A 6 19.49 12.16 82.42
C ARG A 6 18.80 11.00 81.68
N SER A 7 17.99 11.34 80.67
CA SER A 7 17.47 10.39 79.70
C SER A 7 18.63 9.78 78.91
N ARG A 8 18.74 8.45 78.92
CA ARG A 8 19.71 7.70 78.12
C ARG A 8 19.47 7.97 76.62
N PRO A 9 20.54 8.11 75.80
CA PRO A 9 20.39 8.37 74.38
C PRO A 9 19.83 7.13 73.68
N ARG A 10 18.79 7.34 72.88
CA ARG A 10 18.31 6.33 71.91
C ARG A 10 19.43 6.06 70.89
N PRO A 11 19.65 4.80 70.50
CA PRO A 11 20.65 4.47 69.48
C PRO A 11 20.25 5.15 68.17
N GLY A 12 21.21 5.85 67.56
CA GLY A 12 21.04 6.55 66.31
C GLY A 12 20.44 5.62 65.26
N GLY A 13 19.29 6.02 64.72
CA GLY A 13 18.74 5.38 63.55
C GLY A 13 19.76 5.49 62.44
N ALA A 14 20.30 4.36 62.01
CA ALA A 14 21.05 4.27 60.77
C ALA A 14 20.15 4.86 59.68
N ALA A 15 20.57 5.99 59.11
CA ALA A 15 19.92 6.57 57.95
C ALA A 15 19.87 5.47 56.89
N ALA A 16 18.66 4.96 56.62
CA ALA A 16 18.45 3.98 55.57
C ALA A 16 18.93 4.62 54.27
N SER A 17 20.07 4.16 53.76
CA SER A 17 20.58 4.55 52.46
C SER A 17 19.47 4.32 51.43
N PRO A 18 19.22 5.27 50.51
CA PRO A 18 18.17 5.12 49.51
C PRO A 18 18.39 3.82 48.73
N PRO A 19 17.30 3.12 48.36
CA PRO A 19 17.41 1.88 47.61
C PRO A 19 18.21 2.14 46.33
N PRO A 20 19.07 1.19 45.91
CA PRO A 20 19.82 1.32 44.68
C PRO A 20 18.84 1.51 43.51
N PRO A 21 19.23 2.31 42.49
CA PRO A 21 18.40 2.49 41.31
C PRO A 21 18.12 1.12 40.67
N PRO A 22 16.92 0.93 40.09
CA PRO A 22 16.59 -0.30 39.40
C PRO A 22 17.64 -0.59 38.32
N PRO A 23 18.00 -1.87 38.10
CA PRO A 23 18.93 -2.22 37.05
C PRO A 23 18.38 -1.73 35.70
N PRO A 24 19.26 -1.32 34.76
CA PRO A 24 18.82 -0.93 33.43
C PRO A 24 18.05 -2.08 32.78
N PRO A 25 17.00 -1.77 31.99
CA PRO A 25 16.25 -2.79 31.28
C PRO A 25 17.18 -3.62 30.38
N PRO A 26 16.89 -4.91 30.14
CA PRO A 26 17.63 -5.71 29.17
C PRO A 26 17.62 -5.03 27.79
N PRO A 27 18.67 -5.19 26.97
CA PRO A 27 18.75 -4.56 25.64
C PRO A 27 17.54 -4.83 24.73
N GLU A 28 16.87 -5.97 24.91
CA GLU A 28 15.66 -6.31 24.17
C GLU A 28 14.44 -5.48 24.59
N GLN A 29 14.32 -5.18 25.88
CA GLN A 29 13.25 -4.35 26.41
C GLN A 29 13.42 -2.89 25.96
N GLU A 30 14.65 -2.37 25.93
CA GLU A 30 14.96 -1.04 25.38
C GLU A 30 14.54 -0.93 23.92
N ARG A 31 14.89 -1.93 23.09
CA ARG A 31 14.47 -1.97 21.68
C ARG A 31 12.95 -2.00 21.53
N LYS A 32 12.24 -2.75 22.36
CA LYS A 32 10.78 -2.82 22.31
C LYS A 32 10.14 -1.47 22.67
N LEU A 33 10.63 -0.81 23.73
CA LEU A 33 10.17 0.51 24.15
C LEU A 33 10.44 1.57 23.06
N GLU A 34 11.60 1.51 22.41
CA GLU A 34 11.92 2.38 21.28
C GLU A 34 10.98 2.13 20.09
N GLN A 35 10.76 0.88 19.71
CA GLN A 35 9.83 0.51 18.64
C GLN A 35 8.42 1.05 18.91
N GLU A 36 7.93 0.88 20.14
CA GLU A 36 6.62 1.36 20.58
C GLU A 36 6.54 2.88 20.47
N LYS A 37 7.55 3.61 20.96
CA LYS A 37 7.64 5.06 20.86
C LYS A 37 7.59 5.54 19.40
N LEU A 38 8.43 4.98 18.52
CA LEU A 38 8.48 5.36 17.11
C LEU A 38 7.16 5.03 16.40
N SER A 39 6.59 3.85 16.67
CA SER A 39 5.28 3.47 16.13
C SER A 39 4.16 4.38 16.64
N GLY A 40 4.27 4.87 17.87
CA GLY A 40 3.36 5.83 18.50
C GLY A 40 3.32 7.15 17.75
N VAL A 41 4.48 7.69 17.34
CA VAL A 41 4.59 8.89 16.51
C VAL A 41 3.88 8.68 15.17
N VAL A 42 4.20 7.61 14.45
CA VAL A 42 3.57 7.30 13.14
C VAL A 42 2.05 7.18 13.27
N LYS A 43 1.58 6.42 14.26
CA LYS A 43 0.14 6.22 14.50
C LYS A 43 -0.56 7.53 14.90
N SER A 44 0.08 8.38 15.70
CA SER A 44 -0.52 9.64 16.15
C SER A 44 -0.71 10.62 15.00
N VAL A 45 0.25 10.72 14.08
CA VAL A 45 0.13 11.54 12.87
C VAL A 45 -1.03 11.07 12.00
N HIS A 46 -1.11 9.77 11.71
CA HIS A 46 -2.21 9.23 10.92
C HIS A 46 -3.57 9.45 11.59
N ARG A 47 -3.65 9.28 12.91
CA ARG A 47 -4.87 9.50 13.69
C ARG A 47 -5.33 10.95 13.62
N ARG A 48 -4.38 11.89 13.79
CA ARG A 48 -4.65 13.34 13.70
C ARG A 48 -5.21 13.72 12.34
N LEU A 49 -4.62 13.21 11.26
CA LEU A 49 -5.10 13.44 9.89
C LEU A 49 -6.51 12.89 9.67
N ARG A 50 -6.79 11.65 10.11
CA ARG A 50 -8.11 11.04 9.97
C ARG A 50 -9.16 11.76 10.82
N LYS A 51 -8.81 12.18 12.04
CA LYS A 51 -9.70 12.98 12.91
C LYS A 51 -10.06 14.31 12.24
N LYS A 52 -9.07 15.08 11.77
CA LYS A 52 -9.31 16.33 11.03
C LYS A 52 -10.21 16.11 9.81
N TYR A 53 -9.98 15.02 9.06
CA TYR A 53 -10.77 14.72 7.87
C TYR A 53 -12.23 14.39 8.19
N ARG A 54 -12.49 13.65 9.27
CA ARG A 54 -13.87 13.40 9.72
C ARG A 54 -14.59 14.67 10.19
N GLU A 55 -13.87 15.60 10.80
CA GLU A 55 -14.43 16.86 11.30
C GLU A 55 -14.73 17.88 10.19
N VAL A 56 -13.84 17.99 9.20
CA VAL A 56 -13.87 19.08 8.21
C VAL A 56 -14.25 18.60 6.80
N GLY A 57 -13.92 17.35 6.44
CA GLY A 57 -14.20 16.76 5.12
C GLY A 57 -13.33 17.27 3.95
N ASP A 58 -12.62 18.39 4.13
CA ASP A 58 -11.75 18.97 3.11
C ASP A 58 -10.34 18.34 3.14
N PHE A 59 -10.17 17.24 2.39
CA PHE A 59 -8.90 16.51 2.34
C PHE A 59 -7.77 17.35 1.72
N ASP A 60 -8.08 18.27 0.80
CA ASP A 60 -7.06 19.08 0.11
C ASP A 60 -6.47 20.12 1.05
N LYS A 61 -7.33 20.82 1.81
CA LYS A 61 -6.88 21.77 2.83
C LYS A 61 -6.09 21.07 3.94
N ILE A 62 -6.60 19.94 4.46
CA ILE A 62 -5.93 19.18 5.53
C ILE A 62 -4.56 18.70 5.07
N TRP A 63 -4.45 18.21 3.84
CA TRP A 63 -3.17 17.75 3.30
C TRP A 63 -2.17 18.88 3.12
N ARG A 64 -2.63 20.05 2.64
CA ARG A 64 -1.78 21.25 2.50
C ARG A 64 -1.22 21.70 3.86
N GLU A 65 -2.08 21.85 4.86
CA GLU A 65 -1.65 22.19 6.22
C GLU A 65 -0.65 21.18 6.78
N HIS A 66 -0.87 19.89 6.49
CA HIS A 66 0.03 18.81 6.91
C HIS A 66 1.40 18.88 6.22
N CYS A 67 1.43 19.23 4.92
CA CYS A 67 2.67 19.44 4.18
C CYS A 67 3.45 20.70 4.64
N GLU A 68 2.78 21.66 5.27
CA GLU A 68 3.37 22.89 5.85
C GLU A 68 3.90 22.69 7.28
N ASP A 69 3.46 21.63 7.99
CA ASP A 69 3.90 21.29 9.35
C ASP A 69 5.27 20.57 9.34
N GLU A 70 6.33 21.34 9.08
CA GLU A 70 7.70 20.81 8.96
C GLU A 70 8.16 20.05 10.21
N GLU A 71 7.75 20.50 11.41
CA GLU A 71 8.11 19.87 12.68
C GLU A 71 7.53 18.45 12.77
N THR A 72 6.20 18.32 12.62
CA THR A 72 5.53 17.01 12.67
C THR A 72 6.05 16.08 11.57
N LEU A 73 6.31 16.61 10.36
CA LEU A 73 6.83 15.80 9.27
C LEU A 73 8.27 15.33 9.49
N CYS A 74 9.14 16.18 10.06
CA CYS A 74 10.50 15.79 10.41
C CYS A 74 10.50 14.68 11.47
N GLU A 75 9.67 14.82 12.52
CA GLU A 75 9.50 13.77 13.53
C GLU A 75 9.00 12.46 12.91
N TYR A 76 8.00 12.55 12.02
CA TYR A 76 7.47 11.39 11.29
C TYR A 76 8.54 10.70 10.43
N ALA A 77 9.32 11.47 9.67
CA ALA A 77 10.37 10.96 8.79
C ALA A 77 11.47 10.25 9.58
N VAL A 78 11.93 10.86 10.68
CA VAL A 78 12.90 10.25 11.61
C VAL A 78 12.34 8.97 12.20
N ALA A 79 11.08 8.97 12.65
CA ALA A 79 10.44 7.79 13.21
C ALA A 79 10.35 6.64 12.19
N MET A 80 9.92 6.94 10.97
CA MET A 80 9.82 5.96 9.88
C MET A 80 11.18 5.40 9.46
N LYS A 81 12.21 6.25 9.37
CA LYS A 81 13.57 5.80 9.06
C LYS A 81 14.11 4.86 10.14
N ASN A 82 13.97 5.22 11.42
CA ASN A 82 14.44 4.37 12.51
C ASN A 82 13.66 3.06 12.61
N LEU A 83 12.33 3.07 12.37
CA LEU A 83 11.55 1.84 12.25
C LEU A 83 12.07 0.93 11.14
N ALA A 84 12.38 1.52 9.98
CA ALA A 84 12.92 0.77 8.85
C ALA A 84 14.29 0.17 9.14
N ASP A 85 15.24 0.98 9.59
CA ASP A 85 16.63 0.59 9.80
C ASP A 85 16.79 -0.40 10.97
N ASN A 86 16.10 -0.14 12.09
CA ASN A 86 16.38 -0.85 13.35
C ASN A 86 15.43 -2.02 13.64
N HIS A 87 14.20 -1.98 13.11
CA HIS A 87 13.15 -2.94 13.46
C HIS A 87 12.65 -3.76 12.25
N TRP A 88 12.51 -3.16 11.07
CA TRP A 88 12.03 -3.86 9.88
C TRP A 88 13.14 -4.57 9.12
N ALA A 89 14.33 -3.99 8.98
CA ALA A 89 15.44 -4.64 8.27
C ALA A 89 15.87 -5.97 8.93
N LYS A 90 15.70 -6.10 10.25
CA LYS A 90 16.08 -7.30 11.01
C LYS A 90 14.97 -8.36 11.06
N THR A 91 13.75 -8.00 10.69
CA THR A 91 12.61 -8.92 10.64
C THR A 91 12.38 -9.32 9.19
N CYS A 92 12.00 -10.57 8.94
CA CYS A 92 11.72 -11.05 7.57
C CYS A 92 10.65 -10.21 6.83
N GLU A 93 9.88 -9.37 7.54
CA GLU A 93 8.84 -8.51 6.97
C GLU A 93 9.37 -7.29 6.20
N GLY A 94 10.48 -6.68 6.65
CA GLY A 94 11.07 -5.53 5.97
C GLY A 94 11.78 -5.92 4.69
N GLU A 95 12.70 -6.89 4.79
CA GLU A 95 13.41 -7.42 3.63
C GLU A 95 12.45 -8.15 2.69
N GLY A 96 11.51 -8.93 3.23
CA GLY A 96 10.58 -9.72 2.43
C GLY A 96 9.71 -8.91 1.48
N ARG A 97 9.26 -7.70 1.85
CA ARG A 97 8.44 -6.86 0.94
C ARG A 97 9.24 -6.26 -0.21
N ILE A 98 10.49 -5.84 0.05
CA ILE A 98 11.37 -5.28 -0.98
C ILE A 98 11.80 -6.41 -1.93
N GLU A 99 12.21 -7.55 -1.38
CA GLU A 99 12.53 -8.74 -2.15
C GLU A 99 11.35 -9.25 -2.97
N TRP A 100 10.13 -9.19 -2.42
CA TRP A 100 8.92 -9.52 -3.16
C TRP A 100 8.73 -8.58 -4.37
N CYS A 101 8.88 -7.26 -4.19
CA CYS A 101 8.81 -6.32 -5.30
C CYS A 101 9.85 -6.65 -6.38
N CYS A 102 11.11 -6.88 -6.00
CA CYS A 102 12.15 -7.25 -6.96
C CYS A 102 11.82 -8.57 -7.67
N SER A 103 11.36 -9.58 -6.94
CA SER A 103 10.95 -10.88 -7.50
C SER A 103 9.82 -10.74 -8.51
N VAL A 104 8.81 -9.91 -8.23
CA VAL A 104 7.71 -9.62 -9.16
C VAL A 104 8.23 -8.92 -10.42
N CYS A 105 9.12 -7.93 -10.28
CA CYS A 105 9.72 -7.24 -11.41
C CYS A 105 10.52 -8.21 -12.31
N ARG A 106 11.36 -9.07 -11.71
CA ARG A 106 12.12 -10.08 -12.46
C ARG A 106 11.19 -11.09 -13.16
N GLU A 107 10.19 -11.59 -12.44
CA GLU A 107 9.18 -12.49 -13.01
C GLU A 107 8.51 -11.88 -14.25
N TYR A 108 8.13 -10.62 -14.14
CA TYR A 108 7.35 -9.95 -15.16
C TYR A 108 8.19 -9.48 -16.35
N PHE A 109 9.28 -8.74 -16.12
CA PHE A 109 10.07 -8.13 -17.19
C PHE A 109 11.13 -9.05 -17.77
N GLN A 110 11.72 -9.95 -16.97
CA GLN A 110 12.87 -10.76 -17.39
C GLN A 110 12.50 -12.23 -17.64
N ASN A 111 11.60 -12.80 -16.84
CA ASN A 111 11.24 -14.23 -16.93
C ASN A 111 9.98 -14.50 -17.78
N GLY A 112 9.70 -13.62 -18.74
CA GLY A 112 8.60 -13.77 -19.71
C GLY A 112 7.18 -13.57 -19.15
N GLY A 113 7.02 -13.03 -17.93
CA GLY A 113 5.71 -12.76 -17.35
C GLY A 113 4.88 -11.75 -18.15
N LYS A 114 5.50 -10.69 -18.69
CA LYS A 114 4.87 -9.71 -19.59
C LYS A 114 4.31 -10.39 -20.85
N ARG A 115 5.13 -11.16 -21.56
CA ARG A 115 4.71 -11.93 -22.74
C ARG A 115 3.52 -12.85 -22.44
N LYS A 116 3.60 -13.67 -21.38
CA LYS A 116 2.50 -14.55 -20.96
C LYS A 116 1.21 -13.79 -20.64
N ALA A 117 1.32 -12.60 -20.03
CA ALA A 117 0.17 -11.77 -19.72
C ALA A 117 -0.50 -11.21 -20.99
N LEU A 118 0.30 -10.77 -21.97
CA LEU A 118 -0.19 -10.25 -23.26
C LEU A 118 -0.86 -11.35 -24.09
N GLU A 119 -0.23 -12.52 -24.23
CA GLU A 119 -0.83 -13.67 -24.92
C GLU A 119 -2.18 -14.08 -24.30
N LYS A 120 -2.30 -13.98 -22.97
CA LYS A 120 -3.55 -14.25 -22.26
C LYS A 120 -4.63 -13.21 -22.54
N ASP A 121 -4.25 -11.94 -22.73
CA ASP A 121 -5.20 -10.90 -23.11
C ASP A 121 -5.69 -11.07 -24.54
N GLU A 122 -4.79 -11.35 -25.48
CA GLU A 122 -5.13 -11.61 -26.88
C GLU A 122 -6.11 -12.78 -27.02
N LYS A 123 -5.83 -13.89 -26.32
CA LYS A 123 -6.75 -15.04 -26.27
C LYS A 123 -8.13 -14.67 -25.72
N ARG A 124 -8.20 -13.81 -24.69
CA ARG A 124 -9.47 -13.35 -24.12
C ARG A 124 -10.21 -12.40 -25.06
N ALA A 125 -9.50 -11.49 -25.73
CA ALA A 125 -10.09 -10.57 -26.70
C ALA A 125 -10.70 -11.34 -27.89
N LEU A 126 -10.00 -12.37 -28.40
CA LEU A 126 -10.50 -13.23 -29.46
C LEU A 126 -11.72 -14.07 -29.06
N LEU A 127 -11.81 -14.49 -27.80
CA LEU A 127 -12.99 -15.21 -27.29
C LEU A 127 -14.18 -14.26 -27.08
N ALA A 128 -13.93 -13.04 -26.61
CA ALA A 128 -14.97 -12.03 -26.46
C ALA A 128 -15.58 -11.62 -27.81
N SER A 129 -14.75 -11.45 -28.85
CA SER A 129 -15.25 -11.13 -30.20
C SER A 129 -16.06 -12.24 -30.85
N LYS A 130 -15.79 -13.51 -30.51
CA LYS A 130 -16.58 -14.67 -30.97
C LYS A 130 -17.90 -14.87 -30.21
N SER A 131 -17.97 -14.38 -28.96
CA SER A 131 -19.14 -14.56 -28.09
C SER A 131 -20.22 -13.50 -28.29
N THR A 132 -19.95 -12.42 -29.05
CA THR A 132 -20.97 -11.41 -29.38
C THR A 132 -21.98 -12.01 -30.37
N PRO A 133 -23.25 -12.26 -29.98
CA PRO A 133 -24.25 -12.79 -30.89
C PRO A 133 -24.55 -11.72 -31.94
N ALA A 134 -24.55 -12.12 -33.21
CA ALA A 134 -25.00 -11.29 -34.32
C ALA A 134 -26.49 -10.94 -34.16
N LEU A 135 -26.79 -9.90 -33.40
CA LEU A 135 -28.03 -9.15 -33.55
C LEU A 135 -27.87 -8.31 -34.83
N ASN A 136 -28.80 -8.54 -35.76
CA ASN A 136 -28.97 -7.90 -37.08
C ASN A 136 -28.36 -8.67 -38.27
N ALA A 137 -29.06 -9.76 -38.60
CA ALA A 137 -29.15 -10.26 -39.97
C ALA A 137 -29.99 -9.30 -40.83
N SER A 138 -29.37 -8.50 -41.68
CA SER A 138 -29.92 -8.06 -42.97
C SER A 138 -28.94 -7.17 -43.73
N GLN A 139 -28.71 -7.53 -45.01
CA GLN A 139 -28.01 -6.82 -46.09
C GLN A 139 -26.48 -7.09 -46.22
N PRO A 140 -26.03 -7.69 -47.34
CA PRO A 140 -24.61 -7.92 -47.61
C PRO A 140 -23.97 -6.70 -48.30
N PRO A 141 -22.87 -6.12 -47.77
CA PRO A 141 -22.09 -5.16 -48.54
C PRO A 141 -21.04 -5.90 -49.38
N LYS A 142 -21.11 -5.58 -50.67
CA LYS A 142 -20.17 -5.87 -51.74
C LYS A 142 -18.86 -5.09 -51.56
N ILE A 143 -17.77 -5.73 -52.00
CA ILE A 143 -16.53 -5.13 -52.57
C ILE A 143 -15.66 -4.41 -51.52
N GLU A 144 -14.68 -5.12 -50.98
CA GLU A 144 -13.26 -5.01 -51.41
C GLU A 144 -12.69 -3.61 -51.14
N ASP A 145 -12.29 -3.38 -49.90
CA ASP A 145 -11.12 -2.56 -49.59
C ASP A 145 -10.25 -3.34 -48.60
N PRO A 146 -8.96 -3.60 -48.90
CA PRO A 146 -8.09 -4.36 -48.02
C PRO A 146 -7.85 -3.54 -46.74
N LEU A 147 -8.46 -3.97 -45.64
CA LEU A 147 -8.08 -3.52 -44.30
C LEU A 147 -6.56 -3.72 -44.14
N PRO A 148 -5.83 -2.71 -43.61
CA PRO A 148 -4.40 -2.82 -43.44
C PRO A 148 -4.13 -3.96 -42.46
N ASN A 149 -3.21 -4.84 -42.85
CA ASN A 149 -2.66 -5.88 -42.00
C ASN A 149 -2.31 -5.29 -40.63
N PHE A 150 -3.19 -5.49 -39.64
CA PHE A 150 -2.88 -5.31 -38.22
C PHE A 150 -2.03 -6.48 -37.71
N GLY A 151 -1.07 -6.90 -38.55
CA GLY A 151 0.07 -7.67 -38.09
C GLY A 151 0.94 -6.69 -37.34
N LEU A 152 0.63 -6.48 -36.06
CA LEU A 152 1.64 -6.04 -35.10
C LEU A 152 2.81 -6.98 -35.31
N THR A 153 3.84 -6.47 -35.95
CA THR A 153 4.92 -7.30 -36.43
C THR A 153 5.57 -7.95 -35.21
N ASN A 154 5.74 -9.26 -35.24
CA ASN A 154 6.56 -9.97 -34.25
C ASN A 154 7.92 -9.26 -34.04
N HIS A 155 8.38 -8.49 -35.02
CA HIS A 155 9.56 -7.65 -34.94
C HIS A 155 9.50 -6.55 -33.87
N GLU A 156 8.38 -5.84 -33.66
CA GLU A 156 8.27 -4.79 -32.63
C GLU A 156 8.23 -5.38 -31.21
N ALA A 157 7.53 -6.51 -31.03
CA ALA A 157 7.53 -7.22 -29.76
C ALA A 157 8.92 -7.80 -29.42
N ILE A 158 9.62 -8.34 -30.43
CA ILE A 158 10.99 -8.85 -30.27
C ILE A 158 11.97 -7.70 -30.00
N THR A 159 11.89 -6.57 -30.69
CA THR A 159 12.79 -5.42 -30.43
C THR A 159 12.53 -4.79 -29.08
N GLU A 160 11.28 -4.67 -28.62
CA GLU A 160 10.97 -4.19 -27.28
C GLU A 160 11.49 -5.17 -26.21
N GLU A 161 11.35 -6.49 -26.40
CA GLU A 161 11.86 -7.52 -25.48
C GLU A 161 13.40 -7.55 -25.46
N LEU A 162 14.08 -7.39 -26.61
CA LEU A 162 15.53 -7.27 -26.68
C LEU A 162 16.05 -5.96 -26.07
N LEU A 163 15.36 -4.82 -26.29
CA LEU A 163 15.75 -3.54 -25.70
C LEU A 163 15.58 -3.54 -24.16
N HIS A 164 14.50 -4.14 -23.65
CA HIS A 164 14.32 -4.32 -22.20
C HIS A 164 15.35 -5.29 -21.61
N SER A 165 15.87 -6.25 -22.40
CA SER A 165 16.89 -7.19 -21.92
C SER A 165 18.25 -6.55 -21.62
N LEU A 166 18.55 -5.36 -22.18
CA LEU A 166 19.82 -4.64 -21.93
C LEU A 166 19.70 -3.44 -20.97
N GLY A 167 18.50 -2.86 -20.80
CA GLY A 167 18.29 -1.66 -20.01
C GLY A 167 17.95 -1.91 -18.53
N LYS A 168 18.17 -0.91 -17.68
CA LYS A 168 17.68 -0.93 -16.30
C LYS A 168 16.16 -0.70 -16.26
N ILE A 169 15.48 -1.36 -15.34
CA ILE A 169 14.05 -1.14 -15.09
C ILE A 169 13.91 0.19 -14.33
N ARG A 170 13.41 1.23 -14.99
CA ARG A 170 13.03 2.49 -14.33
C ARG A 170 11.91 2.29 -13.31
N LEU A 171 12.20 2.58 -12.04
CA LEU A 171 11.31 2.37 -10.90
C LEU A 171 11.13 3.67 -10.11
N LEU A 172 9.87 4.05 -9.87
CA LEU A 172 9.51 5.14 -8.97
C LEU A 172 9.05 4.54 -7.63
N ASP A 173 9.75 4.85 -6.55
CA ASP A 173 9.36 4.47 -5.19
C ASP A 173 8.74 5.67 -4.49
N VAL A 174 7.43 5.61 -4.23
CA VAL A 174 6.64 6.74 -3.72
C VAL A 174 6.42 6.59 -2.22
N GLY A 175 6.76 7.63 -1.47
CA GLY A 175 6.84 7.58 -0.01
C GLY A 175 8.12 6.88 0.46
N SER A 176 9.21 7.04 -0.29
CA SER A 176 10.47 6.35 -0.04
C SER A 176 11.25 7.06 1.06
N CYS A 177 11.29 6.50 2.27
CA CYS A 177 12.07 7.13 3.34
C CYS A 177 13.60 6.93 3.20
N PHE A 178 14.06 5.84 2.58
CA PHE A 178 15.51 5.53 2.47
C PHE A 178 15.96 4.93 1.13
N ASN A 179 15.10 4.92 0.10
CA ASN A 179 15.41 4.40 -1.24
C ASN A 179 15.94 2.93 -1.26
N PRO A 180 15.17 1.95 -0.74
CA PRO A 180 15.60 0.55 -0.60
C PRO A 180 15.96 -0.13 -1.92
N PHE A 181 15.41 0.32 -3.05
CA PHE A 181 15.65 -0.30 -4.36
C PHE A 181 16.96 0.14 -5.01
N LEU A 182 17.62 1.19 -4.48
CA LEU A 182 18.89 1.69 -5.01
C LEU A 182 20.01 0.64 -5.01
N LYS A 183 19.95 -0.32 -4.08
CA LYS A 183 20.95 -1.40 -3.94
C LYS A 183 20.91 -2.45 -5.06
N PHE A 184 19.87 -2.48 -5.88
CA PHE A 184 19.74 -3.46 -6.95
C PHE A 184 20.12 -2.84 -8.30
N GLU A 185 21.15 -3.40 -8.94
CA GLU A 185 21.73 -2.86 -10.16
C GLU A 185 20.76 -2.86 -11.35
N GLU A 186 19.78 -3.77 -11.33
CA GLU A 186 18.74 -3.92 -12.35
C GLU A 186 17.74 -2.76 -12.40
N PHE A 187 17.68 -1.90 -11.37
CA PHE A 187 16.77 -0.75 -11.33
C PHE A 187 17.49 0.57 -11.58
N LEU A 188 16.83 1.46 -12.32
CA LEU A 188 17.08 2.90 -12.28
C LEU A 188 16.01 3.50 -11.38
N THR A 189 16.34 3.64 -10.10
CA THR A 189 15.37 4.01 -9.06
C THR A 189 15.33 5.51 -8.85
N VAL A 190 14.13 6.06 -8.79
CA VAL A 190 13.84 7.41 -8.26
C VAL A 190 13.00 7.23 -7.01
N GLY A 191 13.54 7.58 -5.85
CA GLY A 191 12.79 7.64 -4.60
C GLY A 191 12.22 9.05 -4.42
N ILE A 192 10.93 9.15 -4.06
CA ILE A 192 10.28 10.43 -3.75
C ILE A 192 9.55 10.38 -2.41
N ASP A 193 9.60 11.47 -1.65
CA ASP A 193 8.88 11.64 -0.38
C ASP A 193 8.58 13.12 -0.11
N ILE A 194 7.56 13.41 0.71
CA ILE A 194 7.26 14.79 1.12
C ILE A 194 8.36 15.36 2.03
N VAL A 195 9.01 14.52 2.85
CA VAL A 195 10.17 14.85 3.68
C VAL A 195 11.21 13.73 3.57
N PRO A 196 12.12 13.81 2.58
CA PRO A 196 13.20 12.86 2.41
C PRO A 196 14.07 12.73 3.66
N ALA A 197 14.33 11.49 4.11
CA ALA A 197 15.23 11.24 5.23
C ALA A 197 16.69 10.96 4.80
N VAL A 198 16.94 10.86 3.49
CA VAL A 198 18.25 10.66 2.87
C VAL A 198 18.36 11.45 1.56
N GLU A 199 19.58 11.81 1.17
CA GLU A 199 19.84 12.64 -0.02
C GLU A 199 19.49 11.96 -1.36
N SER A 200 19.42 10.61 -1.37
CA SER A 200 19.05 9.83 -2.55
C SER A 200 17.54 9.82 -2.84
N VAL A 201 16.73 10.51 -2.03
CA VAL A 201 15.29 10.67 -2.17
C VAL A 201 14.98 12.13 -2.46
N TYR A 202 14.16 12.37 -3.48
CA TYR A 202 13.74 13.73 -3.86
C TYR A 202 12.53 14.18 -3.04
N LYS A 203 12.51 15.46 -2.68
CA LYS A 203 11.33 16.09 -2.06
C LYS A 203 10.23 16.23 -3.13
N CYS A 204 9.06 15.65 -2.89
CA CYS A 204 7.94 15.65 -3.81
C CYS A 204 6.63 15.35 -3.07
N ASP A 205 5.63 16.22 -3.24
CA ASP A 205 4.26 15.88 -2.89
C ASP A 205 3.59 15.14 -4.05
N PHE A 206 3.60 13.80 -3.97
CA PHE A 206 3.02 12.96 -5.01
C PHE A 206 1.54 13.24 -5.27
N LEU A 207 0.77 13.67 -4.26
CA LEU A 207 -0.65 13.98 -4.43
C LEU A 207 -0.85 15.22 -5.31
N ASN A 208 0.07 16.19 -5.24
CA ASN A 208 0.03 17.45 -5.98
C ASN A 208 1.02 17.53 -7.16
N LEU A 209 1.79 16.46 -7.42
CA LEU A 209 2.73 16.34 -8.53
C LEU A 209 2.04 16.62 -9.88
N GLN A 210 2.54 17.58 -10.65
CA GLN A 210 1.98 17.91 -11.95
C GLN A 210 2.47 16.92 -13.01
N ILE A 211 1.56 16.21 -13.67
CA ILE A 211 1.92 15.27 -14.72
C ILE A 211 1.82 15.96 -16.08
N GLN A 212 2.95 15.99 -16.79
CA GLN A 212 3.08 16.59 -18.11
C GLN A 212 2.88 15.54 -19.22
N GLN A 213 2.82 16.00 -20.47
CA GLN A 213 2.80 15.09 -21.62
C GLN A 213 4.05 14.19 -21.65
N PRO A 214 3.93 12.94 -22.14
CA PRO A 214 5.06 12.04 -22.28
C PRO A 214 6.19 12.64 -23.13
N LEU A 215 7.43 12.33 -22.76
CA LEU A 215 8.60 12.72 -23.55
C LEU A 215 8.67 11.85 -24.81
N GLN A 216 8.71 12.47 -25.99
CA GLN A 216 8.99 11.78 -27.26
C GLN A 216 10.51 11.60 -27.44
N LEU A 217 11.14 10.89 -26.50
CA LEU A 217 12.58 10.68 -26.46
C LEU A 217 12.94 9.19 -26.57
N ALA A 218 14.16 8.92 -27.01
CA ALA A 218 14.74 7.58 -26.93
C ALA A 218 14.98 7.16 -25.47
N GLN A 219 15.07 5.85 -25.23
CA GLN A 219 15.16 5.28 -23.87
C GLN A 219 16.39 5.75 -23.08
N ASP A 220 17.53 5.88 -23.75
CA ASP A 220 18.78 6.40 -23.18
C ASP A 220 18.67 7.88 -22.76
N ALA A 221 17.93 8.68 -23.54
CA ALA A 221 17.62 10.05 -23.20
C ALA A 221 16.66 10.17 -22.01
N ILE A 222 15.71 9.25 -21.86
CA ILE A 222 14.85 9.15 -20.66
C ILE A 222 15.70 8.81 -19.43
N ASP A 223 16.61 7.85 -19.53
CA ASP A 223 17.51 7.48 -18.44
C ASP A 223 18.44 8.65 -18.04
N ALA A 224 18.94 9.41 -19.02
CA ALA A 224 19.72 10.62 -18.78
C ALA A 224 18.88 11.72 -18.09
N PHE A 225 17.63 11.91 -18.53
CA PHE A 225 16.69 12.84 -17.90
C PHE A 225 16.47 12.49 -16.41
N LEU A 226 16.20 11.22 -16.10
CA LEU A 226 15.99 10.79 -14.71
C LEU A 226 17.24 11.01 -13.83
N LYS A 227 18.44 10.82 -14.39
CA LYS A 227 19.70 11.09 -13.66
C LYS A 227 19.96 12.58 -13.41
N GLN A 228 19.28 13.47 -14.13
CA GLN A 228 19.43 14.93 -14.02
C GLN A 228 18.21 15.61 -13.37
N LEU A 229 17.34 14.84 -12.71
CA LEU A 229 16.21 15.40 -11.97
C LEU A 229 16.69 16.41 -10.92
N LYS A 230 15.95 17.52 -10.82
CA LYS A 230 16.16 18.55 -9.80
C LYS A 230 15.35 18.22 -8.55
N ASN A 231 15.81 18.72 -7.41
CA ASN A 231 15.13 18.62 -6.12
C ASN A 231 14.69 20.03 -5.69
N PRO A 232 13.42 20.28 -5.33
CA PRO A 232 12.27 19.37 -5.32
C PRO A 232 11.75 18.99 -6.72
N ILE A 233 10.94 17.93 -6.77
CA ILE A 233 10.21 17.50 -7.96
C ILE A 233 8.75 17.95 -7.84
N ASP A 234 8.37 18.98 -8.60
CA ASP A 234 7.00 19.49 -8.65
C ASP A 234 6.23 19.01 -9.90
N SER A 235 6.95 18.51 -10.91
CA SER A 235 6.36 17.98 -12.13
C SER A 235 7.18 16.84 -12.74
N LEU A 236 6.49 15.90 -13.38
CA LEU A 236 7.10 14.81 -14.14
C LEU A 236 6.31 14.56 -15.43
N PRO A 237 6.97 14.33 -16.57
CA PRO A 237 6.34 13.76 -17.74
C PRO A 237 5.63 12.43 -17.46
N GLY A 238 4.52 12.18 -18.16
CA GLY A 238 3.86 10.88 -18.18
C GLY A 238 4.74 9.79 -18.81
N GLU A 239 4.37 8.54 -18.56
CA GLU A 239 5.00 7.35 -19.18
C GLU A 239 6.54 7.25 -18.99
N LEU A 240 7.05 7.75 -17.86
CA LEU A 240 8.47 7.68 -17.55
C LEU A 240 8.90 6.35 -16.93
N PHE A 241 8.04 5.67 -16.18
CA PHE A 241 8.46 4.55 -15.34
C PHE A 241 7.90 3.21 -15.85
N HIS A 242 8.68 2.15 -15.69
CA HIS A 242 8.20 0.78 -15.88
C HIS A 242 7.48 0.29 -14.62
N VAL A 243 7.88 0.77 -13.45
CA VAL A 243 7.35 0.35 -12.16
C VAL A 243 7.08 1.56 -11.27
N VAL A 244 5.92 1.57 -10.61
CA VAL A 244 5.60 2.49 -9.52
C VAL A 244 5.29 1.66 -8.28
N VAL A 245 5.93 1.97 -7.16
CA VAL A 245 5.78 1.24 -5.89
C VAL A 245 5.11 2.12 -4.86
N PHE A 246 4.02 1.61 -4.29
CA PHE A 246 3.33 2.13 -3.12
C PHE A 246 3.55 1.17 -1.95
N SER A 247 4.66 1.35 -1.22
CA SER A 247 4.95 0.58 -0.03
C SER A 247 4.38 1.25 1.21
N LEU A 248 3.23 0.77 1.70
CA LEU A 248 2.49 1.33 2.85
C LEU A 248 1.99 2.77 2.67
N LEU A 249 2.18 3.34 1.48
CA LEU A 249 1.79 4.72 1.13
C LEU A 249 0.29 4.97 1.25
N LEU A 250 -0.55 4.12 0.64
CA LEU A 250 -1.99 4.40 0.55
C LEU A 250 -2.68 4.47 1.92
N SER A 251 -2.15 3.78 2.93
CA SER A 251 -2.69 3.82 4.30
C SER A 251 -2.36 5.11 5.05
N TYR A 252 -1.44 5.92 4.52
CA TYR A 252 -1.09 7.24 5.06
C TYR A 252 -2.22 8.25 4.89
N PHE A 253 -2.87 8.23 3.73
CA PHE A 253 -3.87 9.24 3.38
C PHE A 253 -5.17 9.06 4.19
N PRO A 254 -5.76 10.16 4.69
CA PRO A 254 -7.01 10.10 5.44
C PRO A 254 -8.23 9.84 4.55
N SER A 255 -8.22 10.23 3.27
CA SER A 255 -9.36 10.05 2.37
C SER A 255 -9.15 8.92 1.35
N PRO A 256 -10.17 8.09 1.07
CA PRO A 256 -10.12 7.14 -0.05
C PRO A 256 -9.97 7.84 -1.41
N TYR A 257 -10.42 9.09 -1.54
CA TYR A 257 -10.26 9.88 -2.76
C TYR A 257 -8.78 10.22 -3.05
N GLN A 258 -8.00 10.55 -2.02
CA GLN A 258 -6.56 10.78 -2.16
C GLN A 258 -5.83 9.51 -2.61
N ARG A 259 -6.21 8.34 -2.06
CA ARG A 259 -5.66 7.04 -2.48
C ARG A 259 -5.96 6.77 -3.94
N TRP A 260 -7.16 7.11 -4.40
CA TRP A 260 -7.55 7.00 -5.80
C TRP A 260 -6.73 7.92 -6.71
N ILE A 261 -6.51 9.18 -6.31
CA ILE A 261 -5.64 10.13 -7.03
C ILE A 261 -4.24 9.54 -7.17
N CYS A 262 -3.67 8.95 -6.12
CA CYS A 262 -2.36 8.31 -6.21
C CYS A 262 -2.34 7.18 -7.25
N CYS A 263 -3.34 6.29 -7.24
CA CYS A 263 -3.45 5.24 -8.25
C CYS A 263 -3.60 5.80 -9.67
N LYS A 264 -4.35 6.89 -9.85
CA LYS A 264 -4.49 7.57 -11.14
C LYS A 264 -3.16 8.16 -11.62
N LYS A 265 -2.43 8.86 -10.75
CA LYS A 265 -1.11 9.40 -11.09
C LYS A 265 -0.10 8.31 -11.42
N ALA A 266 -0.12 7.20 -10.69
CA ALA A 266 0.70 6.04 -11.05
C ALA A 266 0.36 5.50 -12.45
N HIS A 267 -0.92 5.47 -12.83
CA HIS A 267 -1.33 5.11 -14.19
C HIS A 267 -0.72 6.06 -15.23
N GLU A 268 -0.77 7.37 -15.00
CA GLU A 268 -0.26 8.38 -15.93
C GLU A 268 1.28 8.36 -16.05
N LEU A 269 1.99 8.06 -14.95
CA LEU A 269 3.46 7.95 -14.92
C LEU A 269 4.02 6.64 -15.47
N LEU A 270 3.21 5.57 -15.49
CA LEU A 270 3.61 4.26 -16.01
C LEU A 270 3.56 4.20 -17.54
N VAL A 271 4.56 3.60 -18.17
CA VAL A 271 4.46 3.15 -19.57
C VAL A 271 3.35 2.11 -19.73
N LEU A 272 2.81 1.95 -20.93
CA LEU A 272 1.91 0.84 -21.23
C LEU A 272 2.58 -0.50 -20.89
N ASN A 273 1.83 -1.41 -20.25
CA ASN A 273 2.34 -2.67 -19.71
C ASN A 273 3.34 -2.54 -18.54
N GLY A 274 3.51 -1.36 -17.95
CA GLY A 274 4.21 -1.16 -16.69
C GLY A 274 3.45 -1.74 -15.48
N LEU A 275 4.11 -1.79 -14.33
CA LEU A 275 3.56 -2.35 -13.09
C LEU A 275 3.34 -1.30 -12.00
N LEU A 276 2.15 -1.30 -11.41
CA LEU A 276 1.87 -0.70 -10.11
C LEU A 276 1.97 -1.78 -9.03
N LEU A 277 2.88 -1.61 -8.08
CA LEU A 277 3.04 -2.50 -6.92
C LEU A 277 2.47 -1.81 -5.69
N VAL A 278 1.51 -2.47 -5.02
CA VAL A 278 0.83 -1.94 -3.83
C VAL A 278 1.05 -2.90 -2.67
N ILE A 279 1.73 -2.43 -1.63
CA ILE A 279 1.91 -3.14 -0.36
C ILE A 279 1.13 -2.38 0.69
N THR A 280 0.20 -3.05 1.37
CA THR A 280 -0.67 -2.43 2.37
C THR A 280 -0.77 -3.31 3.62
N PRO A 281 -0.89 -2.75 4.83
CA PRO A 281 -1.05 -3.54 6.04
C PRO A 281 -2.28 -4.46 6.00
N ASP A 282 -2.16 -5.64 6.60
CA ASP A 282 -3.27 -6.50 7.00
C ASP A 282 -3.41 -6.50 8.53
N SER A 283 -4.59 -6.86 9.04
CA SER A 283 -4.75 -7.24 10.44
C SER A 283 -4.35 -8.70 10.63
N SER A 284 -3.93 -9.09 11.83
CA SER A 284 -3.60 -10.48 12.18
C SER A 284 -4.77 -11.48 11.95
N HIS A 285 -6.01 -11.02 11.94
CA HIS A 285 -7.17 -11.88 11.69
C HIS A 285 -7.34 -12.22 10.20
N GLN A 286 -7.24 -13.50 9.86
CA GLN A 286 -7.46 -14.01 8.50
C GLN A 286 -8.85 -13.61 7.97
N ASN A 287 -8.93 -13.30 6.67
CA ASN A 287 -10.14 -12.96 5.91
C ASN A 287 -10.93 -11.71 6.29
N ARG A 288 -10.67 -11.03 7.42
CA ARG A 288 -11.41 -9.82 7.83
C ARG A 288 -11.39 -8.71 6.76
N ARG A 289 -10.34 -8.64 5.93
CA ARG A 289 -10.16 -7.61 4.88
C ARG A 289 -10.41 -8.10 3.46
N ALA A 290 -11.01 -9.27 3.25
CA ALA A 290 -11.23 -9.82 1.91
C ALA A 290 -12.11 -8.91 1.02
N MET A 291 -13.17 -8.31 1.60
CA MET A 291 -14.04 -7.38 0.89
C MET A 291 -13.30 -6.09 0.48
N MET A 292 -12.45 -5.57 1.36
CA MET A 292 -11.57 -4.43 1.08
C MET A 292 -10.64 -4.72 -0.09
N MET A 293 -9.98 -5.88 -0.10
CA MET A 293 -9.09 -6.27 -1.20
C MET A 293 -9.83 -6.46 -2.53
N LYS A 294 -11.05 -7.01 -2.50
CA LYS A 294 -11.91 -7.09 -3.70
C LYS A 294 -12.30 -5.69 -4.20
N SER A 295 -12.65 -4.79 -3.28
CA SER A 295 -13.02 -3.41 -3.56
C SER A 295 -11.84 -2.64 -4.19
N TRP A 296 -10.66 -2.73 -3.61
CA TRP A 296 -9.42 -2.14 -4.14
C TRP A 296 -9.08 -2.65 -5.53
N LYS A 297 -9.19 -3.96 -5.75
CA LYS A 297 -8.97 -4.55 -7.08
C LYS A 297 -9.90 -3.89 -8.11
N ILE A 298 -11.19 -3.76 -7.83
CA ILE A 298 -12.15 -3.16 -8.78
C ILE A 298 -11.80 -1.69 -9.03
N ALA A 299 -11.49 -0.93 -7.97
CA ALA A 299 -11.15 0.49 -8.06
C ALA A 299 -9.87 0.75 -8.88
N ILE A 300 -8.85 -0.09 -8.70
CA ILE A 300 -7.59 0.04 -9.44
C ILE A 300 -7.80 -0.44 -10.89
N GLU A 301 -8.52 -1.54 -11.12
CA GLU A 301 -8.79 -2.02 -12.48
C GLU A 301 -9.66 -1.04 -13.29
N SER A 302 -10.52 -0.24 -12.66
CA SER A 302 -11.31 0.79 -13.36
C SER A 302 -10.46 1.95 -13.90
N LEU A 303 -9.23 2.11 -13.42
CA LEU A 303 -8.26 3.06 -13.95
C LEU A 303 -7.53 2.55 -15.20
N GLY A 304 -7.82 1.35 -15.70
CA GLY A 304 -7.12 0.75 -16.84
C GLY A 304 -6.00 -0.22 -16.44
N PHE A 305 -5.98 -0.65 -15.18
CA PHE A 305 -5.09 -1.70 -14.71
C PHE A 305 -5.72 -3.09 -14.79
N LYS A 306 -4.88 -4.12 -14.63
CA LYS A 306 -5.31 -5.50 -14.44
C LYS A 306 -4.44 -6.18 -13.40
N ARG A 307 -5.03 -6.86 -12.42
CA ARG A 307 -4.23 -7.56 -11.40
C ARG A 307 -3.36 -8.65 -12.04
N PHE A 308 -2.05 -8.52 -11.88
CA PHE A 308 -1.04 -9.48 -12.33
C PHE A 308 -0.77 -10.54 -11.24
N LYS A 309 -0.44 -10.10 -10.02
CA LYS A 309 -0.07 -11.00 -8.92
C LYS A 309 -0.64 -10.51 -7.58
N TYR A 310 -0.87 -11.45 -6.67
CA TYR A 310 -1.27 -11.19 -5.30
C TYR A 310 -0.53 -12.16 -4.38
N SER A 311 -0.03 -11.66 -3.26
CA SER A 311 0.59 -12.45 -2.20
C SER A 311 0.12 -11.92 -0.85
N LYS A 312 0.03 -12.82 0.12
CA LYS A 312 -0.32 -12.48 1.50
C LYS A 312 0.85 -12.87 2.41
N PHE A 313 1.36 -11.90 3.14
CA PHE A 313 2.27 -12.11 4.27
C PHE A 313 1.48 -12.04 5.58
N SER A 314 2.09 -12.38 6.71
CA SER A 314 1.46 -12.42 8.02
C SER A 314 0.69 -11.14 8.36
N HIS A 315 1.25 -9.98 8.01
CA HIS A 315 0.68 -8.67 8.34
C HIS A 315 0.54 -7.73 7.13
N MET A 316 0.60 -8.25 5.90
CA MET A 316 0.55 -7.42 4.69
C MET A 316 -0.12 -8.12 3.51
N HIS A 317 -0.81 -7.31 2.70
CA HIS A 317 -1.24 -7.67 1.36
C HIS A 317 -0.30 -7.05 0.34
N LEU A 318 0.13 -7.84 -0.64
CA LEU A 318 1.02 -7.42 -1.72
C LEU A 318 0.33 -7.67 -3.05
N MET A 319 0.09 -6.62 -3.82
CA MET A 319 -0.61 -6.65 -5.10
C MET A 319 0.22 -6.05 -6.20
N ALA A 320 0.29 -6.72 -7.34
CA ALA A 320 0.87 -6.19 -8.56
C ALA A 320 -0.22 -6.02 -9.61
N PHE A 321 -0.29 -4.85 -10.23
CA PHE A 321 -1.23 -4.51 -11.28
C PHE A 321 -0.46 -4.09 -12.52
N ARG A 322 -0.85 -4.58 -13.69
CA ARG A 322 -0.31 -4.19 -14.98
C ARG A 322 -1.16 -3.10 -15.61
N LYS A 323 -0.56 -2.03 -16.13
CA LYS A 323 -1.25 -1.02 -16.93
C LYS A 323 -1.63 -1.62 -18.29
N THR A 324 -2.91 -1.58 -18.64
CA THR A 324 -3.47 -2.22 -19.85
C THR A 324 -4.10 -1.26 -20.85
N SER A 325 -4.26 0.01 -20.45
CA SER A 325 -4.78 1.09 -21.28
C SER A 325 -3.84 2.28 -21.19
N LEU A 326 -3.79 3.11 -22.24
CA LEU A 326 -3.07 4.40 -22.20
C LEU A 326 -3.86 5.45 -21.43
N GLN A 327 -5.20 5.41 -21.52
CA GLN A 327 -6.10 6.36 -20.87
C GLN A 327 -6.90 5.68 -19.77
N THR A 328 -7.24 6.42 -18.72
CA THR A 328 -8.14 5.92 -17.68
C THR A 328 -9.58 5.90 -18.21
N THR A 329 -10.30 4.80 -18.01
CA THR A 329 -11.69 4.63 -18.48
C THR A 329 -12.74 4.88 -17.39
N SER A 330 -12.33 5.42 -16.25
CA SER A 330 -13.16 5.51 -15.06
C SER A 330 -14.37 6.43 -15.27
N ASP A 331 -15.55 5.83 -15.42
CA ASP A 331 -16.83 6.52 -15.27
C ASP A 331 -17.12 6.79 -13.79
N LEU A 332 -16.76 8.01 -13.35
CA LEU A 332 -17.02 8.50 -11.99
C LEU A 332 -18.48 8.91 -11.79
N VAL A 333 -19.28 9.01 -12.85
CA VAL A 333 -20.69 9.40 -12.78
C VAL A 333 -21.54 8.21 -12.35
N SER A 334 -21.34 7.04 -12.98
CA SER A 334 -22.11 5.85 -12.64
C SER A 334 -21.58 5.09 -11.43
N ARG A 335 -20.29 5.22 -11.09
CA ARG A 335 -19.64 4.39 -10.07
C ARG A 335 -18.67 5.20 -9.20
N ASN A 336 -18.85 5.07 -7.89
CA ASN A 336 -17.94 5.66 -6.90
C ASN A 336 -16.68 4.80 -6.69
N TYR A 337 -15.85 4.66 -7.74
CA TYR A 337 -14.56 3.98 -7.64
C TYR A 337 -13.61 4.58 -6.59
N PRO A 338 -13.56 5.91 -6.38
CA PRO A 338 -12.72 6.46 -5.32
C PRO A 338 -13.11 5.93 -3.94
N GLY A 339 -14.40 5.87 -3.62
CA GLY A 339 -14.90 5.32 -2.35
C GLY A 339 -14.60 3.84 -2.12
N MET A 340 -14.24 3.09 -3.17
CA MET A 340 -13.86 1.68 -3.08
C MET A 340 -12.45 1.46 -2.51
N LEU A 341 -11.59 2.49 -2.47
CA LEU A 341 -10.26 2.45 -1.86
C LEU A 341 -10.30 2.75 -0.34
N TYR A 342 -11.33 2.29 0.36
CA TYR A 342 -11.46 2.45 1.80
C TYR A 342 -10.45 1.58 2.58
N ILE A 343 -10.12 1.99 3.80
CA ILE A 343 -9.42 1.18 4.80
C ILE A 343 -10.30 1.05 6.07
N PRO A 344 -10.05 0.09 6.97
CA PRO A 344 -10.89 -0.08 8.15
C PRO A 344 -10.97 1.17 9.03
N GLN A 345 -9.87 1.93 9.09
CA GLN A 345 -9.77 3.16 9.87
C GLN A 345 -10.68 4.29 9.36
N ASP A 346 -11.16 4.21 8.12
CA ASP A 346 -12.11 5.19 7.57
C ASP A 346 -13.48 5.08 8.27
N PHE A 347 -13.77 3.93 8.89
CA PHE A 347 -15.05 3.67 9.58
C PHE A 347 -14.94 3.77 11.11
N ASN A 348 -13.77 4.11 11.66
CA ASN A 348 -13.63 4.33 13.10
C ASN A 348 -14.52 5.52 13.51
N SER A 349 -15.30 5.35 14.58
CA SER A 349 -16.03 6.47 15.18
C SER A 349 -15.08 7.41 15.92
N ILE A 350 -15.54 8.63 16.23
CA ILE A 350 -14.78 9.59 17.04
C ILE A 350 -14.53 9.01 18.44
N GLU A 351 -15.50 8.27 18.99
CA GLU A 351 -15.46 7.67 20.32
C GLU A 351 -14.45 6.51 20.40
N ASP A 352 -14.36 5.66 19.38
CA ASP A 352 -13.44 4.50 19.35
C ASP A 352 -11.96 4.90 19.53
N GLU A 353 -11.59 6.11 19.10
CA GLU A 353 -10.22 6.59 19.20
C GLU A 353 -9.89 7.21 20.56
N GLU A 354 -10.86 7.81 21.26
CA GLU A 354 -10.66 8.35 22.61
C GLU A 354 -10.38 7.23 23.63
N TYR A 355 -11.06 6.09 23.51
CA TYR A 355 -10.77 4.91 24.34
C TYR A 355 -9.39 4.31 24.03
N SER A 356 -8.93 4.37 22.78
CA SER A 356 -7.60 3.88 22.39
C SER A 356 -6.42 4.72 22.91
N ASN A 357 -6.69 5.93 23.42
CA ASN A 357 -5.69 6.79 24.08
C ASN A 357 -5.32 6.27 25.48
N THR A 358 -6.25 5.56 26.15
CA THR A 358 -5.91 4.82 27.36
C THR A 358 -5.13 3.62 26.88
N SER A 359 -3.82 3.59 27.13
CA SER A 359 -2.87 2.54 26.73
C SER A 359 -3.60 1.25 26.40
N CYS A 360 -3.83 0.99 25.11
CA CYS A 360 -4.33 -0.30 24.69
C CYS A 360 -3.32 -1.28 25.29
N TYR A 361 -3.76 -2.04 26.28
CA TYR A 361 -2.95 -3.03 26.93
C TYR A 361 -2.73 -4.10 25.86
N ILE A 362 -1.71 -3.88 25.02
CA ILE A 362 -1.26 -4.84 24.03
C ILE A 362 -0.84 -6.03 24.87
N ARG A 363 -1.66 -7.08 24.83
CA ARG A 363 -1.34 -8.34 25.49
C ARG A 363 0.05 -8.75 25.01
N SER A 364 0.93 -9.03 25.95
CA SER A 364 2.22 -9.61 25.63
C SER A 364 2.02 -10.99 25.02
N ASP A 365 2.98 -11.46 24.20
CA ASP A 365 2.94 -12.84 23.67
C ASP A 365 2.77 -13.88 24.79
N MET A 366 3.30 -13.59 25.98
CA MET A 366 3.15 -14.41 27.19
C MET A 366 1.71 -14.45 27.72
N GLU A 367 0.97 -13.36 27.61
CA GLU A 367 -0.46 -13.29 27.98
C GLU A 367 -1.34 -13.99 26.93
N ASP A 368 -0.97 -13.89 25.64
CA ASP A 368 -1.62 -14.64 24.56
C ASP A 368 -1.38 -16.15 24.71
N GLU A 369 -0.17 -16.57 25.12
CA GLU A 369 0.13 -17.96 25.48
C GLU A 369 -0.70 -18.42 26.68
N GLN A 370 -0.78 -17.63 27.77
CA GLN A 370 -1.62 -17.96 28.93
C GLN A 370 -3.10 -18.09 28.57
N LEU A 371 -3.61 -17.22 27.70
CA LEU A 371 -4.96 -17.33 27.17
C LEU A 371 -5.14 -18.61 26.37
N ALA A 372 -4.21 -18.92 25.47
CA ALA A 372 -4.23 -20.15 24.69
C ALA A 372 -4.23 -21.39 25.61
N TYR A 373 -3.42 -21.39 26.69
CA TYR A 373 -3.46 -22.43 27.71
C TYR A 373 -4.81 -22.51 28.42
N GLY A 374 -5.44 -21.38 28.75
CA GLY A 374 -6.79 -21.36 29.32
C GLY A 374 -7.86 -21.92 28.36
N PHE A 375 -7.69 -21.75 27.05
CA PHE A 375 -8.54 -22.41 26.05
C PHE A 375 -8.32 -23.92 25.97
N MET A 376 -7.13 -24.42 26.30
CA MET A 376 -6.87 -25.86 26.43
C MET A 376 -7.53 -26.49 27.67
N GLU A 377 -7.95 -25.68 28.65
CA GLU A 377 -8.69 -26.14 29.82
C GLU A 377 -10.22 -26.12 29.63
N LEU A 378 -10.70 -25.53 28.53
CA LEU A 378 -12.12 -25.65 28.19
C LEU A 378 -12.43 -27.12 27.92
N PRO A 379 -13.53 -27.66 28.47
CA PRO A 379 -13.91 -29.03 28.18
C PRO A 379 -14.04 -29.21 26.67
N ASP A 380 -13.46 -30.30 26.16
CA ASP A 380 -13.68 -30.72 24.78
C ASP A 380 -15.19 -30.68 24.54
N ALA A 381 -15.64 -29.73 23.72
CA ALA A 381 -17.04 -29.70 23.31
C ALA A 381 -17.30 -31.08 22.69
N PRO A 382 -18.33 -31.82 23.15
CA PRO A 382 -18.56 -33.16 22.66
C PRO A 382 -18.62 -33.08 21.14
N TYR A 383 -17.73 -33.85 20.52
CA TYR A 383 -17.64 -33.99 19.08
C TYR A 383 -18.97 -34.59 18.62
N ASP A 384 -19.94 -33.72 18.30
CA ASP A 384 -21.22 -34.07 17.71
C ASP A 384 -20.96 -34.54 16.27
N SER A 385 -20.45 -35.77 16.21
CA SER A 385 -20.34 -36.57 15.02
C SER A 385 -21.70 -37.22 14.74
N ASP A 386 -22.70 -36.42 14.42
CA ASP A 386 -23.80 -36.79 13.51
C ASP A 386 -24.85 -35.67 13.42
N SER A 387 -24.75 -34.86 12.37
CA SER A 387 -25.93 -34.42 11.62
C SER A 387 -25.48 -33.78 10.32
N GLY A 388 -25.50 -34.58 9.26
CA GLY A 388 -25.75 -34.04 7.93
C GLY A 388 -27.06 -33.27 7.88
N GLU A 389 -27.16 -32.42 6.86
CA GLU A 389 -28.33 -31.63 6.46
C GLU A 389 -28.54 -30.27 7.16
N SER A 390 -28.11 -29.24 6.43
CA SER A 390 -28.96 -28.14 6.00
C SER A 390 -29.54 -27.21 7.07
N GLN A 391 -28.76 -26.18 7.42
CA GLN A 391 -29.35 -24.84 7.58
C GLN A 391 -28.56 -23.82 6.76
N SER A 392 -28.95 -23.75 5.48
CA SER A 392 -28.83 -22.52 4.70
C SER A 392 -29.62 -21.43 5.42
N SER A 393 -28.94 -20.54 6.14
CA SER A 393 -29.52 -19.26 6.55
C SER A 393 -29.61 -18.36 5.31
N SER A 394 -30.65 -18.59 4.52
CA SER A 394 -31.08 -17.72 3.43
C SER A 394 -31.66 -16.43 4.04
N ILE A 395 -30.85 -15.37 4.11
CA ILE A 395 -31.38 -14.02 4.15
C ILE A 395 -31.59 -13.60 2.69
N PRO A 396 -32.84 -13.31 2.26
CA PRO A 396 -33.13 -13.01 0.86
C PRO A 396 -32.58 -11.63 0.53
N PHE A 397 -31.55 -11.61 -0.31
CA PHE A 397 -31.02 -10.40 -0.91
C PHE A 397 -31.92 -10.06 -2.10
N TYR A 398 -32.72 -8.99 -1.97
CA TYR A 398 -33.51 -8.45 -3.07
C TYR A 398 -32.55 -8.03 -4.19
N GLU A 399 -32.54 -8.82 -5.26
CA GLU A 399 -31.95 -8.49 -6.54
C GLU A 399 -32.75 -7.30 -7.09
N LEU A 400 -32.11 -6.13 -7.08
CA LEU A 400 -32.61 -4.93 -7.74
C LEU A 400 -32.47 -5.16 -9.25
N GLU A 401 -33.33 -5.98 -9.82
CA GLU A 401 -33.64 -5.93 -11.25
C GLU A 401 -34.37 -4.60 -11.46
N ASP A 402 -33.70 -3.62 -12.07
CA ASP A 402 -34.38 -2.49 -12.69
C ASP A 402 -34.46 -2.74 -14.20
N PRO A 403 -35.62 -3.18 -14.72
CA PRO A 403 -35.86 -3.39 -16.13
C PRO A 403 -36.37 -2.11 -16.78
N VAL A 404 -35.47 -1.18 -17.10
CA VAL A 404 -35.79 -0.11 -18.06
C VAL A 404 -34.56 0.10 -18.94
N LEU A 405 -34.58 -0.51 -20.13
CA LEU A 405 -34.12 0.03 -21.41
C LEU A 405 -34.22 -1.07 -22.50
N LEU A 406 -35.37 -1.75 -22.54
CA LEU A 406 -35.90 -2.37 -23.75
C LEU A 406 -37.28 -1.76 -23.96
N LEU A 407 -37.32 -0.61 -24.65
CA LEU A 407 -38.43 -0.15 -25.47
C LEU A 407 -38.02 1.20 -26.10
N SER A 408 -38.14 1.23 -27.43
CA SER A 408 -37.84 2.27 -28.44
C SER A 408 -36.38 2.50 -28.79
#